data_AF-A0A7Y2FU72-F1
#
_entry.id   AF-A0A7Y2FU72-F1
#
_cell.length_a   1.000
_cell.length_b   1.000
_cell.length_c   1.000
_cell.angle_alpha   90.00
_cell.angle_beta   90.00
_cell.angle_gamma   90.00
#
_symmetry.space_group_name_H-M   'P 1'
#
loop_
_entity.id
_entity.type
_entity.pdbx_description
1 polymer ?
#
loop_
_entity_poly.entity_id
_entity_poly.type
_entity_poly.pdbx_seq_one_letter_code
_entity_poly.pdbx_strand_id
1 'polypeptide(L)'
;MDQDVALGVQFAVTQADLADLRLAGRLGEYAIVYRVTRSQQGGGFGDQDNKPYAWGVLVYVDAMLARINSARGHGREWNSLDRLEPWLREQGFWYWWTRNDLEPLGETGEPQDDGKEEPDPDTMRIDHLS
;
A
#
# COMPACT_ATOMS: atom_id res chain seq x y z
N MET A 1 -1.75 3.51 -18.81
CA MET A 1 -1.02 2.25 -19.03
C MET A 1 -1.36 1.36 -17.85
N ASP A 2 -1.85 0.15 -18.07
CA ASP A 2 -2.19 -0.75 -16.95
C ASP A 2 -0.90 -1.15 -16.22
N GLN A 3 -0.83 -0.85 -14.93
CA GLN A 3 0.36 -1.09 -14.12
C GLN A 3 0.77 -2.58 -14.14
N ASP A 4 -0.21 -3.48 -14.26
CA ASP A 4 0.05 -4.91 -14.40
C ASP A 4 0.88 -5.23 -15.65
N VAL A 5 0.61 -4.56 -16.77
CA VAL A 5 1.36 -4.75 -18.01
C VAL A 5 2.80 -4.29 -17.84
N ALA A 6 3.03 -3.14 -17.19
CA ALA A 6 4.38 -2.63 -16.93
C ALA A 6 5.17 -3.53 -15.97
N LEU A 7 4.48 -4.21 -15.04
CA LEU A 7 5.07 -5.14 -14.09
C LEU A 7 5.25 -6.55 -14.66
N GLY A 8 4.68 -6.86 -15.82
CA GLY A 8 4.70 -8.20 -16.41
C GLY A 8 3.79 -9.20 -15.68
N VAL A 9 2.73 -8.71 -15.02
CA VAL A 9 1.70 -9.55 -14.41
C VAL A 9 0.95 -10.29 -15.51
N GLN A 10 0.86 -11.62 -15.38
CA GLN A 10 0.31 -12.49 -16.41
C GLN A 10 -1.13 -12.92 -16.13
N PHE A 11 -1.50 -13.00 -14.85
CA PHE A 11 -2.85 -13.37 -14.41
C PHE A 11 -3.08 -12.92 -12.96
N ALA A 12 -4.25 -13.26 -12.43
CA ALA A 12 -4.57 -13.07 -11.03
C ALA A 12 -4.99 -14.39 -10.36
N VAL A 13 -4.66 -14.50 -9.08
CA VAL A 13 -5.15 -15.53 -8.16
C VAL A 13 -5.89 -14.85 -7.02
N THR A 14 -6.78 -15.55 -6.34
CA THR A 14 -7.44 -15.03 -5.14
C THR A 14 -6.61 -15.36 -3.89
N GLN A 15 -6.87 -14.63 -2.81
CA GLN A 15 -6.32 -14.98 -1.50
C GLN A 15 -6.65 -16.43 -1.08
N ALA A 16 -7.81 -16.97 -1.46
CA ALA A 16 -8.21 -18.32 -1.08
C ALA A 16 -7.34 -19.39 -1.77
N ASP A 17 -6.82 -19.11 -2.96
CA ASP A 17 -6.01 -20.06 -3.72
C ASP A 17 -4.60 -20.26 -3.12
N LEU A 18 -4.11 -19.32 -2.30
CA LEU A 18 -2.72 -19.30 -1.84
C LEU A 18 -2.36 -20.52 -1.00
N ALA A 19 -3.28 -21.02 -0.17
CA ALA A 19 -3.04 -22.19 0.66
C ALA A 19 -2.83 -23.45 -0.19
N ASP A 20 -3.71 -23.67 -1.17
CA ASP A 20 -3.63 -24.82 -2.07
C ASP A 20 -2.41 -24.74 -2.99
N LEU A 21 -2.10 -23.54 -3.52
CA LEU A 21 -0.91 -23.30 -4.33
C LEU A 21 0.40 -23.55 -3.55
N ARG A 22 0.42 -23.19 -2.26
CA ARG A 22 1.55 -23.47 -1.36
C ARG A 22 1.72 -24.97 -1.14
N LEU A 23 0.64 -25.67 -0.78
CA LEU A 23 0.67 -27.11 -0.54
C LEU A 23 1.09 -27.89 -1.79
N ALA A 24 0.72 -27.40 -2.98
CA ALA A 24 1.13 -27.95 -4.26
C ALA A 24 2.57 -27.60 -4.67
N GLY A 25 3.29 -26.76 -3.90
CA GLY A 25 4.66 -26.32 -4.23
C GLY A 25 4.74 -25.40 -5.45
N ARG A 26 3.63 -24.75 -5.84
CA ARG A 26 3.54 -23.90 -7.03
C ARG A 26 3.81 -22.43 -6.74
N LEU A 27 3.71 -22.04 -5.47
CA LEU A 27 3.96 -20.67 -5.04
C LEU A 27 5.47 -20.40 -4.91
N GLY A 28 5.91 -19.27 -5.43
CA GLY A 28 7.28 -18.79 -5.26
C GLY A 28 7.64 -18.51 -3.79
N GLU A 29 8.93 -18.41 -3.53
CA GLU A 29 9.47 -18.29 -2.17
C GLU A 29 9.12 -16.96 -1.48
N TYR A 30 9.00 -15.89 -2.27
CA TYR A 30 8.75 -14.54 -1.78
C TYR A 30 7.58 -13.87 -2.50
N ALA A 31 6.97 -12.93 -1.80
CA ALA A 31 6.01 -12.00 -2.37
C ALA A 31 6.69 -10.70 -2.80
N ILE A 32 6.03 -9.96 -3.69
CA ILE A 32 6.39 -8.59 -4.05
C ILE A 32 5.25 -7.69 -3.61
N VAL A 33 5.53 -6.82 -2.67
CA VAL A 33 4.64 -5.74 -2.25
C VAL A 33 4.92 -4.55 -3.15
N TYR A 34 3.90 -4.04 -3.85
CA TYR A 34 4.10 -2.95 -4.81
C TYR A 34 3.11 -1.81 -4.61
N ARG A 35 3.56 -0.59 -4.88
CA ARG A 35 2.72 0.60 -4.83
C ARG A 35 1.72 0.54 -5.99
N VAL A 36 0.45 0.79 -5.74
CA VAL A 36 -0.62 0.71 -6.75
C VAL A 36 -1.53 1.93 -6.67
N THR A 37 -2.03 2.39 -7.82
CA THR A 37 -3.09 3.42 -7.85
C THR A 37 -4.38 2.82 -7.32
N ARG A 38 -5.02 3.47 -6.34
CA ARG A 38 -6.24 2.94 -5.72
C ARG A 38 -7.34 2.75 -6.76
N SER A 39 -7.96 1.57 -6.74
CA SER A 39 -9.10 1.23 -7.58
C SER A 39 -10.43 1.18 -6.81
N GLN A 40 -10.38 1.02 -5.47
CA GLN A 40 -11.58 0.90 -4.63
C GLN A 40 -11.95 2.24 -3.97
N GLN A 41 -13.20 2.68 -4.13
CA GLN A 41 -13.77 3.87 -3.49
C GLN A 41 -14.62 3.49 -2.26
N GLY A 42 -14.38 4.17 -1.13
CA GLY A 42 -15.21 4.09 0.10
C GLY A 42 -14.82 2.99 1.10
N GLY A 43 -15.34 3.09 2.34
CA GLY A 43 -15.14 2.07 3.40
C GLY A 43 -14.08 2.38 4.46
N GLY A 44 -13.92 3.65 4.86
CA GLY A 44 -12.94 4.06 5.88
C GLY A 44 -11.54 4.43 5.33
N PHE A 45 -11.45 4.65 4.02
CA PHE A 45 -10.19 4.82 3.29
C PHE A 45 -9.71 6.28 3.16
N GLY A 46 -10.43 7.24 3.76
CA GLY A 46 -10.08 8.67 3.75
C GLY A 46 -10.19 9.32 2.37
N ASP A 47 -9.87 10.61 2.32
CA ASP A 47 -9.78 11.40 1.10
C ASP A 47 -8.70 10.83 0.15
N GLN A 48 -9.14 10.41 -1.05
CA GLN A 48 -8.28 9.76 -2.04
C GLN A 48 -7.44 10.76 -2.82
N ASP A 49 -7.85 12.02 -2.89
CA ASP A 49 -7.04 13.06 -3.54
C ASP A 49 -5.74 13.27 -2.76
N ASN A 50 -5.83 13.17 -1.43
CA ASN A 50 -4.69 13.26 -0.53
C ASN A 50 -3.92 11.95 -0.33
N LYS A 51 -4.50 10.80 -0.70
CA LYS A 51 -3.89 9.45 -0.57
C LYS A 51 -4.23 8.57 -1.80
N PRO A 52 -3.67 8.88 -2.98
CA PRO A 52 -4.05 8.24 -4.25
C PRO A 52 -3.53 6.80 -4.39
N TYR A 53 -2.60 6.39 -3.52
CA TYR A 53 -1.91 5.12 -3.64
C TYR A 53 -2.24 4.16 -2.48
N ALA A 54 -2.19 2.88 -2.80
CA ALA A 54 -2.27 1.77 -1.86
C ALA A 54 -1.10 0.80 -2.12
N TRP A 55 -1.09 -0.30 -1.38
CA TRP A 55 -0.18 -1.42 -1.57
C TRP A 55 -0.95 -2.61 -2.14
N GLY A 56 -0.41 -3.23 -3.17
CA GLY A 56 -0.86 -4.52 -3.69
C GLY A 56 0.21 -5.60 -3.45
N VAL A 57 -0.15 -6.85 -3.71
CA VAL A 57 0.76 -7.99 -3.60
C VAL A 57 0.78 -8.77 -4.90
N LEU A 58 1.98 -9.09 -5.38
CA LEU A 58 2.25 -10.05 -6.43
C LEU A 58 2.96 -11.26 -5.86
N VAL A 59 2.73 -12.41 -6.48
CA VAL A 59 3.38 -13.69 -6.17
C VAL A 59 3.77 -14.37 -7.46
N TYR A 60 4.79 -15.21 -7.41
CA TYR A 60 5.05 -16.14 -8.50
C TYR A 60 4.21 -17.40 -8.30
N VAL A 61 3.54 -17.84 -9.37
CA VAL A 61 2.88 -19.13 -9.46
C VAL A 61 3.43 -19.83 -10.69
N ASP A 62 4.09 -20.98 -10.52
CA ASP A 62 4.80 -21.68 -11.59
C ASP A 62 5.76 -20.75 -12.39
N ALA A 63 6.52 -19.92 -11.67
CA ALA A 63 7.42 -18.91 -12.21
C ALA A 63 6.75 -17.77 -13.04
N MET A 64 5.43 -17.71 -13.09
CA MET A 64 4.68 -16.62 -13.70
C MET A 64 4.18 -15.64 -12.64
N LEU A 65 4.30 -14.33 -12.92
CA LEU A 65 3.92 -13.30 -11.97
C LEU A 65 2.40 -13.11 -11.96
N ALA A 66 1.80 -13.25 -10.77
CA ALA A 66 0.35 -13.16 -10.57
C ALA A 66 0.01 -12.08 -9.54
N ARG A 67 -1.06 -11.33 -9.81
CA ARG A 67 -1.66 -10.40 -8.84
C ARG A 67 -2.58 -11.14 -7.87
N ILE A 68 -2.63 -10.68 -6.62
CA ILE A 68 -3.59 -11.18 -5.65
C ILE A 68 -4.87 -10.35 -5.67
N ASN A 69 -5.98 -11.03 -5.94
CA ASN A 69 -7.33 -10.49 -5.88
C ASN A 69 -8.02 -10.88 -4.57
N SER A 70 -8.97 -10.04 -4.17
CA SER A 70 -9.98 -10.37 -3.17
C SER A 70 -10.90 -11.50 -3.66
N ALA A 71 -11.67 -12.09 -2.75
CA ALA A 71 -12.70 -13.07 -3.10
C ALA A 71 -13.78 -12.52 -4.07
N ARG A 72 -13.87 -11.21 -4.26
CA ARG A 72 -14.79 -10.55 -5.21
C ARG A 72 -14.17 -10.29 -6.59
N GLY A 73 -12.94 -10.75 -6.82
CA GLY A 73 -12.25 -10.61 -8.11
C GLY A 73 -11.57 -9.25 -8.34
N HIS A 74 -11.67 -8.31 -7.40
CA HIS A 74 -10.94 -7.04 -7.46
C HIS A 74 -9.54 -7.18 -6.87
N GLY A 75 -8.56 -6.44 -7.41
CA GLY A 75 -7.21 -6.34 -6.86
C GLY A 75 -7.26 -6.03 -5.37
N ARG A 76 -6.56 -6.82 -4.55
CA ARG A 76 -6.54 -6.59 -3.12
C ARG A 76 -5.59 -5.46 -2.78
N GLU A 77 -6.07 -4.52 -1.97
CA GLU A 77 -5.37 -3.29 -1.62
C GLU A 77 -5.22 -3.15 -0.10
N TRP A 78 -4.09 -2.59 0.32
CA TRP A 78 -3.77 -2.26 1.71
C TRP A 78 -3.32 -0.81 1.84
N ASN A 79 -3.69 -0.16 2.95
CA ASN A 79 -3.37 1.24 3.18
C ASN A 79 -1.97 1.45 3.77
N SER A 80 -1.42 0.45 4.45
CA SER A 80 -0.11 0.53 5.09
C SER A 80 0.60 -0.83 5.06
N LEU A 81 1.92 -0.77 5.12
CA LEU A 81 2.77 -1.95 5.23
C LEU A 81 2.54 -2.68 6.57
N ASP A 82 2.29 -1.94 7.66
CA ASP A 82 2.04 -2.53 8.99
C ASP A 82 0.83 -3.47 9.02
N ARG A 83 -0.20 -3.19 8.22
CA ARG A 83 -1.37 -4.09 8.08
C ARG A 83 -1.11 -5.23 7.12
N LEU A 84 -0.19 -5.04 6.19
CA LEU A 84 0.13 -6.02 5.16
C LEU A 84 1.11 -7.08 5.67
N GLU A 85 2.07 -6.70 6.51
CA GLU A 85 3.04 -7.59 7.12
C GLU A 85 2.41 -8.83 7.80
N PRO A 86 1.52 -8.69 8.81
CA PRO A 86 0.96 -9.85 9.48
C PRO A 86 0.19 -10.75 8.51
N TRP A 87 -0.46 -10.17 7.51
CA TRP A 87 -1.15 -10.95 6.49
C TRP A 87 -0.18 -11.77 5.62
N LEU A 88 0.97 -11.21 5.22
CA LEU A 88 1.99 -11.96 4.49
C LEU A 88 2.51 -13.15 5.30
N ARG A 89 2.69 -12.97 6.62
CA ARG A 89 3.07 -14.04 7.54
C ARG A 89 2.01 -15.13 7.62
N GLU A 90 0.74 -14.76 7.71
CA GLU A 90 -0.39 -15.71 7.68
C GLU A 90 -0.42 -16.53 6.37
N GLN A 91 -0.02 -15.94 5.25
CA GLN A 91 0.08 -16.66 3.97
C GLN A 91 1.35 -17.53 3.87
N GLY A 92 2.24 -17.50 4.85
CA GLY A 92 3.47 -18.30 4.91
C GLY A 92 4.69 -17.66 4.24
N PHE A 93 4.69 -16.35 3.98
CA PHE A 93 5.88 -15.66 3.47
C PHE A 93 6.80 -15.23 4.62
N TRP A 94 8.08 -15.62 4.53
CA TRP A 94 9.10 -15.23 5.50
C TRP A 94 9.77 -13.90 5.17
N TYR A 95 9.78 -13.53 3.88
CA TYR A 95 10.34 -12.29 3.37
C TYR A 95 9.59 -11.87 2.09
N TRP A 96 9.72 -10.59 1.76
CA TRP A 96 9.11 -9.97 0.57
C TRP A 96 9.98 -8.82 0.10
N TRP A 97 9.81 -8.46 -1.16
CA TRP A 97 10.42 -7.28 -1.76
C TRP A 97 9.39 -6.16 -1.82
N THR A 98 9.80 -4.94 -1.53
CA THR A 98 8.95 -3.77 -1.70
C THR A 98 9.36 -3.01 -2.95
N ARG A 99 8.39 -2.68 -3.81
CA ARG A 99 8.58 -1.97 -5.06
C ARG A 99 7.70 -0.72 -5.10
N ASN A 100 8.32 0.45 -5.12
CA ASN A 100 7.62 1.73 -5.17
C ASN A 100 7.99 2.48 -6.44
N ASP A 101 7.27 2.21 -7.52
CA ASP A 101 7.50 2.83 -8.82
C ASP A 101 6.66 4.10 -9.03
N LEU A 102 5.75 4.43 -8.10
CA LEU A 102 4.76 5.50 -8.27
C LEU A 102 5.10 6.78 -7.49
N GLU A 103 5.86 6.68 -6.41
CA GLU A 103 6.28 7.83 -5.61
C GLU A 103 7.72 8.22 -6.00
N PRO A 104 8.00 9.53 -6.17
CA PRO A 104 9.32 10.02 -6.55
C PRO A 104 10.36 9.76 -5.46
N LEU A 105 11.61 9.53 -5.88
CA LEU A 105 12.74 9.38 -4.95
C LEU A 105 13.17 10.76 -4.42
N GLY A 106 13.38 10.86 -3.11
CA GLY A 106 13.96 12.06 -2.48
C GLY A 106 12.96 13.10 -1.98
N GLU A 107 11.66 12.93 -2.23
CA GLU A 107 10.61 13.72 -1.58
C GLU A 107 10.24 13.08 -0.24
N THR A 108 11.14 13.14 0.73
CA THR A 108 10.71 13.06 2.14
C THR A 108 9.93 14.33 2.40
N GLY A 109 8.60 14.28 2.24
CA GLY A 109 7.74 15.42 2.51
C GLY A 109 8.14 16.05 3.84
N GLU A 110 8.66 17.27 3.78
CA GLU A 110 8.77 18.08 4.98
C GLU A 110 7.36 18.12 5.58
N PRO A 111 7.21 17.95 6.91
CA PRO A 111 5.91 18.13 7.53
C PRO A 111 5.40 19.49 7.05
N GLN A 112 4.27 19.46 6.37
CA GLN A 112 3.59 20.66 5.93
C GLN A 112 3.31 21.45 7.20
N ASP A 113 4.11 22.48 7.44
CA ASP A 113 3.93 23.43 8.52
C ASP A 113 2.49 23.92 8.40
N ASP A 114 1.63 23.42 9.30
CA ASP A 114 0.20 23.68 9.32
C ASP A 114 -0.06 25.08 9.86
N GLY A 115 0.79 26.06 9.51
CA GLY A 115 0.59 27.49 9.65
C GLY A 115 -0.03 27.89 10.97
N LYS A 116 0.31 27.20 12.08
CA LYS A 116 -0.03 27.69 13.40
C LYS A 116 0.92 28.84 13.64
N GLU A 117 0.51 30.02 13.18
CA GLU A 117 1.05 31.30 13.63
C GLU A 117 1.26 31.17 15.14
N GLU A 118 2.52 31.08 15.55
CA GLU A 118 2.86 31.34 16.94
C GLU A 118 2.27 32.73 17.25
N PRO A 119 1.41 32.84 18.27
CA PRO A 119 0.83 34.14 18.58
C PRO A 119 1.96 35.10 18.88
N ASP A 120 1.95 36.24 18.17
CA ASP A 120 2.91 37.31 18.33
C ASP A 120 3.07 37.65 19.83
N PRO A 121 4.27 37.50 20.42
CA PRO A 121 4.50 37.77 21.83
C PRO A 121 4.16 39.21 22.25
N ASP A 122 4.04 40.15 21.31
CA ASP A 122 3.61 41.52 21.60
C ASP A 122 2.09 41.68 21.73
N THR A 123 1.29 40.69 21.30
CA THR A 123 -0.18 40.71 21.50
C THR A 123 -0.59 40.31 22.92
N MET A 124 0.27 39.62 23.69
CA MET A 124 -0.07 39.16 25.06
C MET A 124 0.15 40.21 26.17
N ARG A 125 0.64 41.41 25.86
CA ARG A 125 1.01 42.40 26.90
C ARG A 125 -0.09 43.38 27.32
N ILE A 126 -1.30 43.30 26.75
CA ILE A 126 -2.30 44.36 26.93
C ILE A 126 -3.31 44.08 28.07
N ASP A 127 -3.38 42.86 28.61
CA ASP A 127 -4.51 42.49 29.49
C ASP A 127 -4.22 42.50 31.00
N HIS A 128 -3.28 43.30 31.50
CA HIS A 128 -2.98 43.36 32.95
C HIS A 128 -2.95 44.75 33.58
N LEU A 129 -3.77 45.68 33.11
CA LEU A 129 -4.07 46.90 33.87
C LEU A 129 -5.54 47.32 33.70
N SER A 130 -6.41 46.81 34.57
CA SER A 130 -7.61 47.48 35.10
C SER A 130 -8.07 46.79 36.38
#